data_AF-A0A920BGQ8-F1
#
_entry.id   AF-A0A920BGQ8-F1
#
_cell.length_a   1.000
_cell.length_b   1.000
_cell.length_c   1.000
_cell.angle_alpha   90.00
_cell.angle_beta   90.00
_cell.angle_gamma   90.00
#
_symmetry.space_group_name_H-M   'P 1'
#
loop_
_entity.id
_entity.type
_entity.pdbx_description
1 polymer ?
#
loop_
_entity_poly.entity_id
_entity_poly.type
_entity_poly.pdbx_seq_one_letter_code
_entity_poly.pdbx_strand_id
1 'polypeptide(L)' 'MVRCHTFGADMGFEVETKDCTAVTDAELGELESLSVDSPNALSMGVLSKQTEEWVLLTTARKRKT' A
#
# COMPACT_ATOMS: atom_id res chain seq x y z
N MET A 1 -3.19 20.09 -2.33
CA MET A 1 -2.10 20.02 -1.32
C MET A 1 -2.65 19.25 -0.14
N VAL A 2 -2.70 17.92 -0.26
CA VAL A 2 -3.10 17.05 0.85
C VAL A 2 -2.03 17.21 1.90
N ARG A 3 -2.38 17.77 3.07
CA ARG A 3 -1.48 17.80 4.21
C ARG A 3 -1.12 16.36 4.50
N CYS A 4 0.09 15.97 4.13
CA CYS A 4 0.84 14.89 4.76
C CYS A 4 0.99 15.32 6.23
N HIS A 5 -0.04 15.06 7.03
CA HIS A 5 0.08 15.07 8.48
C HIS A 5 1.04 13.94 8.78
N THR A 6 2.32 14.31 8.79
CA THR A 6 3.31 13.84 9.75
C THR A 6 3.05 12.39 10.17
N PHE A 7 3.32 11.42 9.29
CA PHE A 7 3.50 10.04 9.74
C PHE A 7 4.82 10.05 10.51
N GLY A 8 4.68 10.42 11.79
CA GLY A 8 5.77 10.77 12.69
C GLY A 8 6.79 9.67 12.78
N ALA A 9 8.05 10.10 12.83
CA ALA A 9 9.26 9.31 12.87
C ALA A 9 9.45 8.46 14.15
N ASP A 10 8.39 7.91 14.75
CA ASP A 10 8.48 7.21 16.05
C ASP A 10 7.92 5.78 16.09
N MET A 11 7.15 5.33 15.10
CA MET A 11 6.69 3.94 15.09
C MET A 11 7.57 3.12 14.15
N GLY A 12 8.20 2.05 14.62
CA GLY A 12 9.02 1.13 13.83
C GLY A 12 8.25 0.47 12.69
N PHE A 13 7.94 1.22 11.65
CA PHE A 13 7.28 0.81 10.42
C PHE A 13 8.13 1.31 9.27
N GLU A 14 8.38 0.41 8.33
CA GLU A 14 9.01 0.71 7.07
C GLU A 14 7.93 1.16 6.09
N VAL A 15 8.02 2.40 5.64
CA VAL A 15 7.05 3.00 4.72
C VAL A 15 7.71 3.17 3.36
N GLU A 16 7.16 2.51 2.35
CA GLU A 16 7.60 2.63 0.96
C GLU A 16 6.49 3.27 0.14
N THR A 17 6.83 4.21 -0.73
CA THR A 17 5.89 4.84 -1.68
C THR A 17 6.38 4.63 -3.10
N LYS A 18 5.50 4.11 -3.96
CA LYS A 18 5.77 3.81 -5.38
C LYS A 18 4.64 4.35 -6.24
N ASP A 19 4.98 4.73 -7.48
CA ASP A 19 4.00 5.13 -8.48
C ASP A 19 3.17 3.91 -8.93
N CYS A 20 1.85 4.08 -9.03
CA CYS A 20 0.93 2.99 -9.38
C CYS A 20 1.20 2.38 -10.77
N THR A 21 1.82 3.13 -11.68
CA THR A 21 2.22 2.65 -13.02
C THR A 21 3.41 1.70 -12.99
N ALA A 22 4.14 1.61 -11.87
CA ALA A 22 5.30 0.75 -11.67
C ALA A 22 5.02 -0.42 -10.71
N VAL A 23 3.77 -0.55 -10.23
CA VAL A 23 3.35 -1.67 -9.40
C VAL A 23 3.17 -2.90 -10.27
N THR A 24 3.80 -4.01 -9.89
CA THR A 24 3.72 -5.28 -10.63
C THR A 24 2.63 -6.17 -10.05
N ASP A 25 2.14 -7.12 -10.85
CA ASP A 25 1.17 -8.12 -10.41
C ASP A 25 1.65 -8.89 -9.16
N ALA A 26 2.97 -9.13 -9.02
CA ALA A 26 3.53 -9.78 -7.84
C ALA A 26 3.29 -8.96 -6.55
N GLU A 27 3.48 -7.65 -6.61
CA GLU A 27 3.27 -6.74 -5.48
C GLU A 27 1.77 -6.59 -5.16
N LEU A 28 0.90 -6.61 -6.18
CA LEU A 28 -0.56 -6.62 -5.99
C LEU A 28 -1.03 -7.87 -5.24
N GLY A 29 -0.42 -9.03 -5.49
CA GLY A 29 -0.68 -10.26 -4.75
C GLY A 29 -0.26 -10.16 -3.28
N GLU A 30 0.90 -9.53 -3.01
CA GLU A 30 1.30 -9.26 -1.62
C GLU A 30 0.33 -8.30 -0.93
N LEU A 31 -0.14 -7.26 -1.61
CA LEU A 31 -1.12 -6.30 -1.08
C LEU A 31 -2.47 -6.95 -0.80
N GLU A 32 -2.94 -7.85 -1.67
CA GLU A 32 -4.15 -8.66 -1.42
C GLU A 32 -3.97 -9.51 -0.15
N SER A 33 -2.83 -10.20 -0.04
CA SER A 33 -2.51 -11.02 1.12
C SER A 33 -2.40 -10.21 2.41
N LEU A 34 -1.96 -8.94 2.34
CA LEU A 34 -1.94 -8.03 3.50
C LEU A 34 -3.33 -7.49 3.83
N SER A 35 -4.18 -7.35 2.82
CA SER A 35 -5.54 -6.81 2.96
C SER A 35 -6.51 -7.82 3.54
N VAL A 36 -6.21 -9.12 3.48
CA VAL A 36 -7.08 -10.20 4.02
C VAL A 36 -7.30 -10.08 5.53
N ASP A 37 -6.33 -9.54 6.27
CA ASP A 37 -6.40 -9.28 7.72
C ASP A 37 -7.19 -8.00 8.04
N SER A 38 -7.51 -7.19 7.04
CA SER A 38 -8.30 -5.97 7.19
C SER A 38 -9.78 -6.26 6.98
N PRO A 39 -10.71 -5.58 7.69
CA PRO A 39 -12.15 -5.71 7.46
C PRO A 39 -12.60 -5.38 6.03
N ASN A 40 -11.72 -4.75 5.23
CA ASN A 40 -11.92 -4.49 3.82
C ASN A 40 -10.91 -5.28 2.99
N ALA A 41 -11.16 -6.57 2.79
CA ALA A 41 -10.33 -7.43 1.96
C ALA A 41 -10.34 -6.92 0.51
N LEU A 42 -9.19 -6.42 0.06
CA LEU A 42 -8.98 -5.96 -1.30
C LEU A 42 -8.44 -7.12 -2.13
N SER A 43 -9.21 -7.60 -3.10
CA SER A 43 -8.72 -8.60 -4.03
C SER A 43 -7.79 -7.99 -5.07
N MET A 44 -6.87 -8.81 -5.60
CA MET A 44 -5.94 -8.43 -6.66
C MET A 44 -6.66 -7.78 -7.86
N GLY A 45 -7.83 -8.29 -8.23
CA GLY A 45 -8.64 -7.73 -9.33
C GLY A 45 -9.25 -6.35 -9.04
N VAL A 46 -9.43 -5.99 -7.76
CA VAL A 46 -9.84 -4.63 -7.34
C VAL A 46 -8.63 -3.71 -7.36
N LEU A 47 -7.49 -4.17 -6.84
CA LEU A 47 -6.26 -3.40 -6.81
C LEU A 47 -5.73 -3.11 -8.22
N SER A 48 -5.81 -4.07 -9.15
CA SER A 48 -5.38 -3.90 -10.55
C SER A 48 -6.16 -2.79 -11.27
N LYS A 49 -7.48 -2.73 -11.06
CA LYS A 49 -8.31 -1.63 -11.58
C LYS A 49 -8.01 -0.30 -10.90
N GLN A 50 -7.78 -0.35 -9.59
CA GLN A 50 -7.44 0.84 -8.81
C GLN A 50 -6.06 1.39 -9.16
N THR A 51 -5.08 0.55 -9.51
CA THR A 51 -3.76 1.01 -10.00
C THR A 51 -3.83 1.78 -11.32
N GLU A 52 -4.89 1.61 -12.12
CA GLU A 52 -5.11 2.42 -13.33
C GLU A 52 -5.70 3.81 -13.02
N GLU A 53 -6.38 3.97 -11.89
CA GLU A 53 -6.95 5.26 -11.44
C GLU A 53 -6.09 5.97 -10.40
N TRP A 54 -5.26 5.24 -9.66
CA TRP A 54 -4.42 5.77 -8.59
C TRP A 54 -3.09 6.26 -9.13
N VAL A 55 -2.57 7.32 -8.50
CA VAL A 55 -1.29 7.92 -8.91
C VAL A 55 -0.15 7.37 -8.05
N LEU A 56 -0.40 7.13 -6.76
CA LEU A 56 0.59 6.73 -5.77
C LEU A 56 0.06 5.62 -4.87
N LEU A 57 0.93 4.66 -4.57
CA LEU A 57 0.70 3.58 -3.61
C LEU A 57 1.73 3.70 -2.48
N THR A 58 1.26 3.80 -1.25
CA THR A 58 2.11 3.83 -0.05
C THR A 58 1.83 2.61 0.81
N THR A 59 2.84 1.79 1.03
CA THR A 59 2.77 0.59 1.87
C THR A 59 3.55 0.82 3.15
N ALA A 60 2.89 0.63 4.30
CA ALA A 60 3.53 0.72 5.62
C ALA A 60 3.57 -0.67 6.26
N ARG A 61 4.77 -1.23 6.45
CA ARG A 61 4.98 -2.55 7.07
C ARG A 61 5.59 -2.37 8.45
N LYS A 62 5.07 -3.07 9.47
CA LYS A 62 5.67 -3.03 10.81
C LYS A 62 7.05 -3.68 10.79
N ARG A 63 8.07 -2.91 11.15
CA ARG A 63 9.44 -3.39 11.33
C ARG A 63 9.46 -4.24 12.60
N LYS A 64 9.57 -5.57 12.45
CA LYS A 64 9.81 -6.47 13.58
C LYS A 64 11.22 -6.18 14.13
N THR A 65 11.29 -5.58 15.32
CA THR A 65 12.46 -5.67 16.20
C THR A 65 12.35 -6.94 17.01
#